data_AF-A0A0L6VMB5-F1
#
_entry.id   AF-A0A0L6VMB5-F1
#
_cell.length_a   1.000
_cell.length_b   1.000
_cell.length_c   1.000
_cell.angle_alpha   90.00
_cell.angle_beta   90.00
_cell.angle_gamma   90.00
#
_symmetry.space_group_name_H-M   'P 1'
#
loop_
_entity.id
_entity.type
_entity.pdbx_description
1 polymer ?
#
loop_
_entity_poly.entity_id
_entity_poly.type
_entity_poly.pdbx_seq_one_letter_code
_entity_poly.pdbx_strand_id
1 'polypeptide(L)'
;MNNEQKDIWKSFCHLSRLDLLTHIDDMEENITKMKIHIQIFLYHACLMTGRWANKPKFYILLYLPDSIRRFGPAILIITEKFSSYNGIIHTSLVQSNCLSPGRDLAISFSNYQVLRFLVS
;
A
#
# COMPACT_ATOMS: atom_id res chain seq x y z
N MET A 1 -8.05 25.45 8.33
CA MET A 1 -8.21 24.07 8.82
C MET A 1 -8.76 24.13 10.23
N ASN A 2 -10.00 23.67 10.43
CA ASN A 2 -10.69 23.71 11.73
C ASN A 2 -10.08 22.68 12.72
N ASN A 3 -10.35 22.81 14.02
CA ASN A 3 -9.80 21.92 15.05
C ASN A 3 -10.15 20.44 14.78
N GLU A 4 -11.40 20.15 14.43
CA GLU A 4 -11.84 18.80 14.10
C GLU A 4 -11.09 18.21 12.88
N GLN A 5 -10.79 19.05 11.87
CA GLN A 5 -10.01 18.62 10.71
C GLN A 5 -8.57 18.31 11.12
N LYS A 6 -7.99 19.07 12.06
CA LYS A 6 -6.65 18.79 12.60
C LYS A 6 -6.63 17.48 13.38
N ASP A 7 -7.67 17.15 14.12
CA ASP A 7 -7.71 15.92 14.93
C ASP A 7 -7.85 14.66 14.06
N ILE A 8 -8.62 14.73 12.97
CA ILE A 8 -8.63 13.67 11.94
C ILE A 8 -7.25 13.53 11.32
N TRP A 9 -6.61 14.63 10.97
CA TRP A 9 -5.31 14.57 10.32
C TRP A 9 -4.22 13.99 11.23
N LYS A 10 -4.23 14.36 12.51
CA LYS A 10 -3.35 13.77 13.52
C LYS A 10 -3.59 12.27 13.67
N SER A 11 -4.85 11.86 13.86
CA SER A 11 -5.19 10.44 14.03
C SER A 11 -4.83 9.63 12.77
N PHE A 12 -5.03 10.18 11.58
CA PHE A 12 -4.58 9.60 10.33
C PHE A 12 -3.06 9.45 10.25
N CYS A 13 -2.28 10.47 10.61
CA CYS A 13 -0.83 10.40 10.63
C CYS A 13 -0.28 9.37 11.63
N HIS A 14 -0.92 9.22 12.79
CA HIS A 14 -0.55 8.17 13.75
C HIS A 14 -0.80 6.77 13.20
N LEU A 15 -1.95 6.58 12.54
CA LEU A 15 -2.30 5.32 11.90
C LEU A 15 -1.35 5.00 10.73
N SER A 16 -1.11 5.95 9.84
CA SER A 16 -0.24 5.75 8.66
C SER A 16 1.19 5.40 9.04
N ARG A 17 1.70 5.93 10.16
CA ARG A 17 3.00 5.55 10.70
C ARG A 17 3.08 4.05 11.02
N LEU A 18 2.03 3.47 11.58
CA LEU A 18 1.98 2.04 11.91
C LEU A 18 1.83 1.18 10.65
N ASP A 19 1.03 1.64 9.69
CA ASP A 19 0.81 0.93 8.42
C ASP A 19 2.08 0.87 7.56
N LEU A 20 2.94 1.90 7.63
CA LEU A 20 4.15 2.01 6.82
C LEU A 20 5.41 1.42 7.48
N LEU A 21 5.26 0.67 8.56
CA LEU A 21 6.40 -0.01 9.19
C LEU A 21 6.99 -1.07 8.24
N THR A 22 8.32 -1.04 8.08
CA THR A 22 9.06 -2.05 7.31
C THR A 22 9.40 -3.29 8.11
N HIS A 23 9.46 -3.16 9.43
CA HIS A 23 9.74 -4.23 10.37
C HIS A 23 8.80 -4.12 11.57
N ILE A 24 8.33 -5.26 12.07
CA ILE A 24 7.46 -5.35 13.25
C ILE A 24 8.19 -6.23 14.26
N ASP A 25 8.62 -5.65 15.38
CA ASP A 25 9.34 -6.37 16.44
C ASP A 25 8.40 -7.27 17.25
N ASP A 26 7.25 -6.71 17.69
CA ASP A 26 6.18 -7.43 18.39
C ASP A 26 4.87 -7.29 17.60
N MET A 27 4.40 -8.42 17.07
CA MET A 27 3.18 -8.47 16.26
C MET A 27 1.92 -8.17 17.06
N GLU A 28 1.78 -8.73 18.26
CA GLU A 28 0.56 -8.58 19.07
C GLU A 28 0.46 -7.17 19.65
N GLU A 29 1.59 -6.60 20.07
CA GLU A 29 1.63 -5.20 20.51
C GLU A 29 1.29 -4.26 19.36
N ASN A 30 1.86 -4.49 18.17
CA ASN A 30 1.58 -3.67 16.99
C ASN A 30 0.11 -3.75 16.57
N ILE A 31 -0.46 -4.95 16.49
CA ILE A 31 -1.88 -5.15 16.18
C ILE A 31 -2.79 -4.45 17.19
N THR A 32 -2.45 -4.53 18.47
CA THR A 32 -3.22 -3.88 19.54
C THR A 32 -3.17 -2.36 19.37
N LYS A 33 -1.98 -1.78 19.14
CA LYS A 33 -1.81 -0.34 18.85
C LYS A 33 -2.57 0.07 17.59
N MET A 34 -2.49 -0.71 16.52
CA MET A 34 -3.21 -0.44 15.27
C MET A 34 -4.72 -0.42 15.48
N LYS A 35 -5.30 -1.42 16.16
CA LYS A 35 -6.74 -1.44 16.45
C LYS A 35 -7.21 -0.20 17.19
N ILE A 36 -6.44 0.25 18.19
CA ILE A 36 -6.72 1.48 18.94
C ILE A 36 -6.69 2.70 18.01
N HIS A 37 -5.62 2.87 17.22
CA HIS A 37 -5.48 4.03 16.33
C HIS A 37 -6.51 4.02 15.18
N ILE A 38 -6.90 2.85 14.67
CA ILE A 38 -8.01 2.71 13.72
C ILE A 38 -9.31 3.20 14.36
N GLN A 39 -9.63 2.77 15.58
CA GLN A 39 -10.85 3.22 16.28
C GLN A 39 -10.85 4.74 16.50
N ILE A 40 -9.73 5.32 16.92
CA ILE A 40 -9.60 6.78 17.11
C ILE A 40 -9.81 7.51 15.77
N PHE A 41 -9.19 7.04 14.69
CA PHE A 41 -9.36 7.62 13.37
C PHE A 41 -10.82 7.53 12.88
N LEU A 42 -11.45 6.36 13.03
CA LEU A 42 -12.85 6.14 12.66
C LEU A 42 -13.80 7.03 13.47
N TYR A 43 -13.55 7.21 14.76
CA TYR A 43 -14.32 8.13 15.60
C TYR A 43 -14.31 9.54 15.03
N HIS A 44 -13.12 10.10 14.75
CA HIS A 44 -13.02 11.43 14.19
C HIS A 44 -13.59 11.52 12.76
N ALA A 45 -13.41 10.49 11.93
CA ALA A 45 -13.98 10.46 10.58
C ALA A 45 -15.52 10.46 10.60
N CYS A 46 -16.15 9.70 11.50
CA CYS A 46 -17.60 9.67 11.68
C CYS A 46 -18.17 11.01 12.15
N LEU A 47 -17.45 11.73 13.02
CA LEU A 47 -17.85 13.07 13.48
C LEU A 47 -17.92 14.08 12.33
N MET A 48 -17.03 14.00 11.34
CA MET A 48 -17.11 14.85 10.14
C MET A 48 -18.29 14.50 9.25
N THR A 49 -18.44 13.21 8.92
CA THR A 49 -19.56 12.73 8.12
C THR A 49 -19.70 11.21 8.19
N GLY A 50 -20.92 10.74 8.42
CA GLY A 50 -21.23 9.30 8.38
C GLY A 50 -21.11 8.67 6.97
N ARG A 51 -20.97 9.48 5.91
CA ARG A 51 -20.85 8.98 4.53
C ARG A 51 -19.61 8.10 4.29
N TRP A 52 -18.60 8.21 5.15
CA TRP A 52 -17.39 7.38 5.08
C TRP A 52 -17.67 5.89 5.30
N ALA A 53 -18.73 5.53 6.02
CA ALA A 53 -19.13 4.13 6.23
C ALA A 53 -19.39 3.39 4.91
N ASN A 54 -19.84 4.10 3.86
CA ASN A 54 -20.10 3.53 2.54
C ASN A 54 -18.83 3.39 1.67
N LYS A 55 -17.67 3.85 2.15
CA LYS A 55 -16.42 3.78 1.39
C LYS A 55 -15.70 2.46 1.70
N PRO A 56 -15.40 1.64 0.68
CA PRO A 56 -14.79 0.32 0.90
C PRO A 56 -13.42 0.39 1.59
N LYS A 57 -12.68 1.50 1.43
CA LYS A 57 -11.39 1.70 2.09
C LYS A 57 -11.50 1.71 3.63
N PHE A 58 -12.59 2.23 4.18
CA PHE A 58 -12.81 2.24 5.64
C PHE A 58 -13.14 0.84 6.16
N TYR A 59 -13.86 0.05 5.37
CA TYR A 59 -14.09 -1.37 5.66
C TYR A 59 -12.79 -2.17 5.61
N ILE A 60 -11.98 -2.01 4.57
CA ILE A 60 -10.68 -2.69 4.44
C ILE A 60 -9.76 -2.35 5.61
N LEU A 61 -9.77 -1.10 6.08
CA LEU A 61 -8.94 -0.67 7.21
C LEU A 61 -9.21 -1.47 8.50
N LEU A 62 -10.46 -1.90 8.74
CA LEU A 62 -10.81 -2.74 9.89
C LEU A 62 -10.16 -4.14 9.83
N TYR A 63 -9.94 -4.67 8.63
CA TYR A 63 -9.30 -5.98 8.39
C TYR A 63 -7.78 -5.89 8.21
N LEU A 64 -7.24 -4.67 8.18
CA LEU A 64 -5.80 -4.47 8.01
C LEU A 64 -4.98 -5.16 9.12
N PRO A 65 -5.35 -5.10 10.42
CA PRO A 65 -4.61 -5.79 11.47
C PRO A 65 -4.57 -7.32 11.29
N ASP A 66 -5.68 -7.92 10.85
CA ASP A 66 -5.72 -9.37 10.56
C ASP A 66 -4.89 -9.73 9.33
N SER A 67 -4.88 -8.86 8.32
CA SER A 67 -4.04 -9.02 7.13
C SER A 67 -2.56 -8.94 7.50
N ILE A 68 -2.16 -7.98 8.34
CA ILE A 68 -0.78 -7.83 8.81
C ILE A 68 -0.37 -9.03 9.66
N ARG A 69 -1.25 -9.53 10.53
CA ARG A 69 -1.01 -10.74 11.32
C ARG A 69 -0.70 -11.95 10.44
N ARG A 70 -1.39 -12.07 9.31
CA ARG A 70 -1.28 -13.23 8.42
C ARG A 70 -0.13 -13.11 7.41
N PHE A 71 0.11 -11.92 6.88
CA PHE A 71 0.98 -11.71 5.72
C PHE A 71 2.24 -10.90 6.05
N GLY A 72 2.36 -10.39 7.27
CA GLY A 72 3.47 -9.53 7.70
C GLY A 72 3.21 -8.05 7.44
N PRO A 73 4.26 -7.20 7.52
CA PRO A 73 4.15 -5.75 7.39
C PRO A 73 3.42 -5.31 6.12
N ALA A 74 2.49 -4.36 6.25
CA ALA A 74 1.63 -3.95 5.13
C ALA A 74 2.44 -3.41 3.94
N ILE A 75 3.58 -2.74 4.17
CA ILE A 75 4.49 -2.22 3.13
C ILE A 75 4.95 -3.29 2.12
N LEU A 76 5.06 -4.55 2.56
CA LEU A 76 5.49 -5.65 1.69
C LEU A 76 4.38 -6.11 0.73
N ILE A 77 3.13 -5.76 1.03
CA ILE A 77 1.92 -6.21 0.34
C ILE A 77 1.34 -5.06 -0.50
N ILE A 78 1.83 -3.82 -0.35
CA ILE A 78 1.31 -2.67 -1.10
C ILE A 78 1.60 -2.84 -2.58
N THR A 79 0.57 -2.58 -3.38
CA THR A 79 0.64 -2.62 -4.85
C THR A 79 1.53 -1.54 -5.45
N GLU A 80 1.99 -0.56 -4.66
CA GLU A 80 2.84 0.55 -5.12
C GLU A 80 4.14 0.04 -5.74
N LYS A 81 4.75 -1.01 -5.17
CA LYS A 81 5.93 -1.62 -5.75
C LYS A 81 5.66 -2.20 -7.14
N PHE A 82 4.48 -2.78 -7.37
CA PHE A 82 4.04 -3.23 -8.68
C PHE A 82 3.64 -2.07 -9.60
N SER A 83 3.03 -1.03 -9.06
CA SER A 83 2.61 0.16 -9.80
C SER A 83 3.81 0.95 -10.34
N SER A 84 4.87 1.09 -9.55
CA SER A 84 6.12 1.72 -10.01
C SER A 84 6.75 0.96 -11.19
N TYR A 85 6.55 -0.36 -11.24
CA TYR A 85 7.02 -1.20 -12.36
C TYR A 85 6.27 -0.93 -13.67
N ASN A 86 5.06 -0.35 -13.62
CA ASN A 86 4.33 0.05 -14.82
C ASN A 86 5.11 1.09 -15.65
N GLY A 87 5.95 1.92 -15.02
CA GLY A 87 6.82 2.84 -15.75
C GLY A 87 7.78 2.11 -16.69
N ILE A 88 8.40 1.02 -16.22
CA ILE A 88 9.33 0.19 -17.00
C ILE A 88 8.61 -0.52 -18.14
N ILE A 89 7.40 -1.02 -17.87
CA ILE A 89 6.50 -1.62 -18.87
C ILE A 89 6.19 -0.59 -19.96
N HIS A 90 5.75 0.62 -19.59
CA HIS A 90 5.42 1.67 -20.55
C HIS A 90 6.63 2.07 -21.40
N THR A 91 7.81 2.25 -20.82
CA THR A 91 9.03 2.55 -21.59
C THR A 91 9.36 1.47 -22.60
N SER A 92 9.28 0.19 -22.20
CA SER A 92 9.57 -0.94 -23.08
C SER A 92 8.56 -1.05 -24.24
N LEU A 93 7.29 -0.71 -23.98
CA LEU A 93 6.24 -0.69 -24.99
C LEU A 93 6.41 0.46 -25.99
N VAL A 94 6.73 1.68 -25.52
CA VAL A 94 6.96 2.85 -26.40
C VAL A 94 8.15 2.62 -27.34
N GLN A 95 9.16 1.88 -26.88
CA GLN A 95 10.37 1.57 -27.65
C GLN A 95 10.22 0.32 -28.55
N SER A 96 9.11 -0.40 -28.45
CA SER A 96 8.78 -1.55 -29.32
C SER A 96 8.12 -1.08 -30.63
N ASN A 97 8.19 -1.92 -31.65
CA ASN A 97 7.44 -1.72 -32.90
C ASN A 97 5.91 -1.88 -32.74
N CYS A 98 5.44 -2.22 -31.53
CA CYS A 98 4.05 -2.43 -31.13
C CYS A 98 3.26 -3.48 -31.92
N LEU A 99 3.92 -4.29 -32.76
CA LEU A 99 3.26 -5.32 -33.56
C LEU A 99 2.80 -6.50 -32.70
N SER A 100 3.58 -6.84 -31.66
CA SER A 100 3.23 -7.85 -30.67
C SER A 100 3.72 -7.44 -29.28
N PRO A 101 3.00 -6.52 -28.61
CA PRO A 101 3.42 -5.92 -27.34
C PRO A 101 3.76 -6.95 -26.26
N GLY A 102 2.97 -8.03 -26.15
CA GLY A 102 3.21 -9.09 -25.17
C GLY A 102 4.50 -9.88 -25.45
N ARG A 103 4.79 -10.17 -26.72
CA ARG A 103 6.02 -10.88 -27.12
C ARG A 103 7.25 -10.01 -26.90
N ASP A 104 7.19 -8.74 -27.30
CA ASP A 104 8.30 -7.82 -27.21
C ASP A 104 8.66 -7.50 -25.75
N LEU A 105 7.63 -7.38 -24.90
CA LEU A 105 7.80 -7.21 -23.46
C LEU A 105 8.36 -8.46 -22.78
N ALA A 106 7.92 -9.66 -23.19
CA ALA A 106 8.49 -10.92 -22.71
C ALA A 106 9.97 -11.08 -23.09
N ILE A 107 10.35 -10.75 -24.32
CA ILE A 107 11.76 -10.74 -24.77
C ILE A 107 12.57 -9.73 -23.95
N SER A 108 12.05 -8.51 -23.76
CA SER A 108 12.72 -7.48 -22.96
C SER A 108 12.96 -7.93 -21.53
N PHE A 109 11.96 -8.55 -20.89
CA PHE A 109 12.10 -9.09 -19.53
C PHE A 109 13.08 -10.26 -19.45
N SER A 110 13.08 -11.15 -20.45
CA SER A 110 14.09 -12.23 -20.55
C SER A 110 15.50 -11.65 -20.61
N ASN A 111 15.72 -10.62 -21.43
CA ASN A 111 17.01 -9.95 -21.56
C ASN A 111 17.44 -9.28 -20.25
N TYR A 112 16.54 -8.57 -19.55
CA TYR A 112 16.85 -7.99 -18.23
C TYR A 112 17.24 -9.05 -17.21
N GLN A 113 16.59 -10.22 -17.22
CA GLN A 113 16.90 -11.31 -16.31
C GLN A 113 18.27 -11.94 -16.62
N VAL A 114 18.59 -12.14 -17.91
CA VAL A 114 19.92 -12.61 -18.34
C VAL A 114 21.01 -11.62 -17.93
N LEU A 115 20.81 -10.32 -18.17
CA LEU A 115 21.76 -9.27 -17.77
C LEU A 115 21.98 -9.26 -16.25
N ARG A 116 20.91 -9.36 -15.46
CA ARG A 116 21.01 -9.44 -14.00
C ARG A 116 21.81 -10.67 -13.56
N PHE A 117 21.61 -11.81 -14.21
CA PHE A 117 22.36 -13.03 -13.91
C PHE A 117 23.84 -12.91 -14.25
N LEU A 118 24.20 -12.25 -15.36
CA LEU A 118 25.59 -12.08 -15.77
C LEU A 118 26.38 -11.08 -14.91
N VAL A 119 25.71 -10.10 -14.30
CA VAL A 119 26.33 -9.03 -13.51
C VAL A 119 26.34 -9.34 -12.00
N SER A 120 25.57 -10.34 -11.57
CA SER A 120 25.51 -10.79 -10.17
C SER A 120 26.56 -11.84 -9.85
#